data_AF-A0A846D434-F1
#
_entry.id   AF-A0A846D434-F1
#
_cell.length_a   1.000
_cell.length_b   1.000
_cell.length_c   1.000
_cell.angle_alpha   90.00
_cell.angle_beta   90.00
_cell.angle_gamma   90.00
#
_symmetry.space_group_name_H-M   'P 1'
#
loop_
_entity.id
_entity.type
_entity.pdbx_description
1 polymer ?
#
loop_
_entity_poly.entity_id
_entity_poly.type
_entity_poly.pdbx_seq_one_letter_code
_entity_poly.pdbx_strand_id
1 'polypeptide(L)'
;MSAKDQFHDLVKDALINDGWSITHDPYRIDLGFTDLYIDLGAERLIAAERNNEKIAIEVKSFLSTSRISEFHGAIGQFINYRLALEDEEPDRTLHLAVPNTIYSVFFTYPFIQKSIKVNQVPILVYDVSQPRITQWIN
;
A
#
# COMPACT_ATOMS: atom_id res chain seq x y z
N MET A 1 12.75 8.19 14.76
CA MET A 1 12.07 7.40 13.72
C MET A 1 10.64 7.18 14.20
N SER A 2 9.64 7.57 13.40
CA SER A 2 8.24 7.40 13.78
C SER A 2 7.83 5.93 13.64
N ALA A 3 6.74 5.52 14.30
CA ALA A 3 6.21 4.16 14.12
C ALA A 3 5.88 3.87 12.64
N LYS A 4 5.40 4.89 11.90
CA LYS A 4 5.12 4.77 10.46
C LYS A 4 6.37 4.42 9.64
N ASP A 5 7.50 5.06 9.95
CA ASP A 5 8.78 4.77 9.29
C ASP A 5 9.21 3.32 9.51
N GLN A 6 8.98 2.78 10.71
CA GLN A 6 9.31 1.37 11.01
C GLN A 6 8.48 0.38 10.18
N PHE A 7 7.18 0.64 10.00
CA PHE A 7 6.34 -0.20 9.15
C PHE A 7 6.74 -0.13 7.68
N HIS A 8 7.12 1.06 7.22
CA HIS A 8 7.62 1.27 5.87
C HIS A 8 8.91 0.46 5.61
N ASP A 9 9.90 0.60 6.50
CA ASP A 9 11.16 -0.14 6.40
C ASP A 9 10.93 -1.66 6.49
N LEU A 10 9.98 -2.10 7.34
CA LEU A 10 9.63 -3.51 7.47
C LEU A 10 9.05 -4.09 6.18
N VAL A 11 8.17 -3.35 5.48
CA VAL A 11 7.61 -3.77 4.20
C VAL A 11 8.68 -3.80 3.12
N LYS A 12 9.55 -2.80 3.09
CA LYS A 12 10.70 -2.75 2.17
C LYS A 12 11.60 -3.97 2.33
N ASP A 13 12.00 -4.28 3.56
CA ASP A 13 12.84 -5.45 3.84
C ASP A 13 12.11 -6.75 3.50
N ALA A 14 10.79 -6.82 3.75
CA ALA A 14 9.97 -7.97 3.37
C ALA A 14 9.91 -8.20 1.86
N LEU A 15 9.82 -7.14 1.06
CA LEU A 15 9.88 -7.20 -0.41
C LEU A 15 11.24 -7.72 -0.87
N ILE A 16 12.33 -7.20 -0.31
CA ILE A 16 13.70 -7.64 -0.64
C ILE A 16 13.88 -9.13 -0.32
N ASN A 17 13.40 -9.58 0.85
CA ASN A 17 13.45 -10.99 1.24
C ASN A 17 12.60 -11.90 0.34
N ASP A 18 11.54 -11.38 -0.25
CA ASP A 18 10.71 -12.07 -1.25
C ASP A 18 11.27 -11.96 -2.68
N GLY A 19 12.49 -11.41 -2.84
CA GLY A 19 13.21 -11.35 -4.12
C GLY A 19 12.81 -10.18 -5.02
N TRP A 20 12.15 -9.15 -4.48
CA TRP A 20 11.87 -7.92 -5.22
C TRP A 20 13.06 -6.95 -5.16
N SER A 21 13.34 -6.29 -6.28
CA SER A 21 14.31 -5.21 -6.34
C SER A 21 13.60 -3.87 -6.15
N ILE A 22 13.93 -3.14 -5.09
CA ILE A 22 13.39 -1.79 -4.85
C ILE A 22 14.00 -0.83 -5.88
N THR A 23 13.16 -0.14 -6.65
CA THR A 23 13.61 0.83 -7.66
C THR A 23 13.48 2.26 -7.19
N HIS A 24 12.44 2.59 -6.42
CA HIS A 24 12.24 3.92 -5.84
C HIS A 24 11.61 3.87 -4.45
N ASP A 25 12.11 4.74 -3.55
CA ASP A 25 11.62 4.89 -2.18
C ASP A 25 12.05 6.29 -1.65
N PRO A 26 11.19 7.33 -1.75
CA PRO A 26 9.81 7.27 -2.22
C PRO A 26 9.69 7.19 -3.74
N TYR A 27 8.75 6.38 -4.21
CA TYR A 27 8.17 6.50 -5.54
C TYR A 27 7.15 7.63 -5.56
N ARG A 28 7.30 8.58 -6.49
CA ARG A 28 6.40 9.73 -6.65
C ARG A 28 5.63 9.55 -7.94
N ILE A 29 4.32 9.54 -7.83
CA ILE A 29 3.41 9.59 -8.98
C ILE A 29 3.17 11.10 -9.28
N ASP A 30 2.81 11.51 -10.49
CA ASP A 30 2.21 12.85 -10.68
C ASP A 30 0.68 12.70 -10.76
N LEU A 31 -0.03 13.52 -9.98
CA LEU A 31 -1.50 13.52 -9.98
C LEU A 31 -2.02 14.66 -10.88
N GLY A 32 -1.14 15.48 -11.46
CA GLY A 32 -1.48 16.60 -12.32
C GLY A 32 -1.97 17.85 -11.56
N PHE A 33 -2.08 17.79 -10.23
CA PHE A 33 -2.43 18.91 -9.37
C PHE A 33 -1.75 18.78 -8.00
N THR A 34 -0.86 19.73 -7.71
CA THR A 34 0.02 19.74 -6.52
C THR A 34 -0.73 19.76 -5.20
N ASP A 35 -1.93 20.35 -5.17
CA ASP A 35 -2.72 20.48 -3.94
C ASP A 35 -3.24 19.12 -3.45
N LEU A 36 -3.53 18.18 -4.36
CA LEU A 36 -3.96 16.84 -3.97
C LEU A 36 -2.84 16.05 -3.30
N TYR A 37 -1.59 16.23 -3.70
CA TYR A 37 -0.45 15.60 -3.01
C TYR A 37 -0.35 16.03 -1.55
N ILE A 38 -0.56 17.32 -1.31
CA ILE A 38 -0.49 17.94 0.02
C ILE A 38 -1.71 17.52 0.85
N ASP A 39 -2.92 17.60 0.26
CA ASP A 39 -4.18 17.27 0.94
C ASP A 39 -4.35 15.77 1.21
N LEU A 40 -3.80 14.90 0.35
CA LEU A 40 -3.79 13.47 0.62
C LEU A 40 -2.87 13.11 1.78
N GLY A 41 -1.97 14.01 2.23
CA GLY A 41 -0.91 13.65 3.17
C GLY A 41 -0.13 12.44 2.68
N ALA A 42 0.07 12.37 1.35
CA ALA A 42 0.55 11.23 0.59
C ALA A 42 1.73 10.54 1.29
N GLU A 43 1.51 9.32 1.75
CA GLU A 43 2.59 8.49 2.31
C GLU A 43 3.54 8.06 1.18
N ARG A 44 4.75 7.66 1.57
CA ARG A 44 5.82 7.32 0.62
C ARG A 44 5.50 5.96 0.00
N LEU A 45 5.16 5.93 -1.29
CA LEU A 45 5.03 4.68 -2.03
C LEU A 45 6.41 4.03 -2.20
N ILE A 46 6.45 2.69 -2.19
CA ILE A 46 7.63 1.92 -2.58
C ILE A 46 7.40 1.38 -3.98
N ALA A 47 8.31 1.63 -4.92
CA ALA A 47 8.32 0.94 -6.22
C ALA A 47 9.30 -0.21 -6.19
N ALA A 48 8.87 -1.37 -6.69
CA ALA A 48 9.71 -2.57 -6.77
C ALA A 48 9.43 -3.37 -8.03
N GLU A 49 10.40 -4.19 -8.44
CA GLU A 49 10.33 -4.97 -9.68
C GLU A 49 10.92 -6.38 -9.50
N ARG A 50 10.31 -7.38 -10.15
CA ARG A 50 10.77 -8.78 -10.15
C ARG A 50 10.29 -9.50 -11.42
N ASN A 51 11.21 -10.10 -12.19
CA ASN A 51 10.87 -10.91 -13.38
C ASN A 51 9.86 -10.26 -14.35
N ASN A 52 10.05 -8.97 -14.66
CA ASN A 52 9.18 -8.11 -15.49
C ASN A 52 7.85 -7.69 -14.84
N GLU A 53 7.58 -8.08 -13.59
CA GLU A 53 6.48 -7.53 -12.81
C GLU A 53 6.94 -6.22 -12.16
N LYS A 54 6.14 -5.16 -12.31
CA LYS A 54 6.32 -3.88 -11.63
C LYS A 54 5.20 -3.68 -10.62
N ILE A 55 5.57 -3.27 -9.41
CA ILE A 55 4.60 -2.93 -8.37
C ILE A 55 4.89 -1.57 -7.74
N ALA A 56 3.83 -0.95 -7.24
CA ALA A 56 3.89 0.13 -6.25
C ALA A 56 3.19 -0.35 -4.98
N ILE A 57 3.73 0.00 -3.81
CA ILE A 57 3.20 -0.41 -2.51
C ILE A 57 2.88 0.82 -1.68
N GLU A 58 1.60 0.97 -1.31
CA GLU A 58 1.14 1.93 -0.31
C GLU A 58 1.10 1.26 1.07
N VAL A 59 1.95 1.71 2.00
CA VAL A 59 2.07 1.10 3.32
C VAL A 59 1.14 1.76 4.33
N LYS A 60 0.16 1.02 4.87
CA LYS A 60 -0.75 1.50 5.92
C LYS A 60 -0.56 0.78 7.24
N SER A 61 -0.19 1.54 8.26
CA SER A 61 0.06 1.02 9.61
C SER A 61 -1.19 0.87 10.49
N PHE A 62 -2.29 1.57 10.19
CA PHE A 62 -3.56 1.51 10.96
C PHE A 62 -3.39 1.81 12.46
N LEU A 63 -2.53 2.78 12.81
CA LEU A 63 -2.18 3.15 14.19
C LEU A 63 -3.12 4.20 14.81
N SER A 64 -4.01 4.82 14.03
CA SER A 64 -4.91 5.85 14.57
C SER A 64 -5.99 5.25 15.47
N THR A 65 -6.67 6.13 16.20
CA THR A 65 -7.82 5.75 17.03
C THR A 65 -9.01 5.24 16.21
N SER A 66 -9.09 5.53 14.91
CA SER A 66 -10.22 5.17 14.05
C SER A 66 -9.76 4.44 12.78
N ARG A 67 -9.74 3.10 12.87
CA ARG A 67 -9.43 2.20 11.73
C ARG A 67 -10.35 2.43 10.53
N ILE A 68 -11.61 2.78 10.75
CA ILE A 68 -12.56 3.05 9.67
C ILE A 68 -12.23 4.36 8.93
N SER A 69 -11.79 5.40 9.66
CA SER A 69 -11.35 6.65 9.05
C SER A 69 -10.08 6.45 8.21
N GLU A 70 -9.11 5.71 8.73
CA GLU A 70 -7.90 5.35 7.98
C GLU A 70 -8.22 4.51 6.74
N PHE A 71 -9.17 3.58 6.84
CA PHE A 71 -9.62 2.78 5.71
C PHE A 71 -10.22 3.66 4.60
N HIS A 72 -11.10 4.61 4.93
CA HIS A 72 -11.67 5.52 3.94
C HIS A 72 -10.59 6.35 3.24
N GLY A 73 -9.62 6.87 4.00
CA GLY A 73 -8.47 7.57 3.43
C GLY A 73 -7.63 6.69 2.51
N ALA A 74 -7.30 5.47 2.96
CA ALA A 74 -6.51 4.52 2.20
C ALA A 74 -7.19 4.11 0.88
N ILE A 75 -8.50 3.86 0.89
CA ILE A 75 -9.25 3.53 -0.34
C ILE A 75 -9.26 4.72 -1.30
N GLY A 76 -9.48 5.94 -0.81
CA GLY A 76 -9.46 7.15 -1.64
C GLY A 76 -8.09 7.39 -2.28
N GLN A 77 -7.02 7.31 -1.47
CA GLN A 77 -5.63 7.43 -1.95
C GLN A 77 -5.30 6.36 -2.98
N PHE A 78 -5.66 5.10 -2.72
CA PHE A 78 -5.42 3.99 -3.64
C PHE A 78 -6.08 4.23 -4.99
N ILE A 79 -7.36 4.66 -5.01
CA ILE A 79 -8.08 4.94 -6.26
C ILE A 79 -7.38 6.06 -7.04
N ASN A 80 -6.99 7.14 -6.38
CA ASN A 80 -6.31 8.27 -7.03
C ASN A 80 -4.96 7.87 -7.63
N TYR A 81 -4.13 7.14 -6.88
CA TYR A 81 -2.84 6.66 -7.38
C TYR A 81 -2.98 5.66 -8.51
N ARG A 82 -3.97 4.76 -8.45
CA ARG A 82 -4.23 3.83 -9.54
C ARG A 82 -4.61 4.57 -10.82
N LEU A 83 -5.48 5.58 -10.73
CA LEU A 83 -5.86 6.39 -11.88
C LEU A 83 -4.65 7.09 -12.53
N ALA A 84 -3.73 7.64 -11.73
CA ALA A 84 -2.53 8.25 -12.30
C ALA A 84 -1.53 7.23 -12.87
N LEU A 85 -1.40 6.05 -12.25
CA LEU A 85 -0.58 4.96 -12.79
C LEU A 85 -1.10 4.45 -14.14
N GLU A 86 -2.42 4.45 -14.36
CA GLU A 86 -3.01 4.06 -15.65
C GLU A 86 -2.49 4.92 -16.81
N ASP A 87 -2.17 6.19 -16.56
CA ASP A 87 -1.64 7.11 -17.57
C ASP A 87 -0.10 7.09 -17.65
N GLU A 88 0.61 6.92 -16.52
CA GLU A 88 2.08 7.04 -16.45
C GLU A 88 2.84 5.71 -16.63
N GLU A 89 2.44 4.68 -15.89
CA GLU A 89 3.06 3.35 -15.88
C GLU A 89 1.97 2.26 -15.76
N PRO A 90 1.17 2.02 -16.83
CA PRO A 90 0.02 1.12 -16.78
C PRO A 90 0.39 -0.36 -16.52
N ASP A 91 1.67 -0.70 -16.66
CA ASP A 91 2.22 -2.02 -16.31
C ASP A 91 2.59 -2.16 -14.83
N ARG A 92 2.55 -1.07 -14.03
CA ARG A 92 2.84 -1.07 -12.59
C ARG A 92 1.57 -1.27 -11.77
N THR A 93 1.47 -2.41 -11.09
CA THR A 93 0.32 -2.74 -10.24
C THR A 93 0.46 -2.16 -8.83
N LEU A 94 -0.48 -1.31 -8.42
CA LEU A 94 -0.54 -0.77 -7.05
C LEU A 94 -1.14 -1.78 -6.07
N HIS A 95 -0.50 -1.97 -4.91
CA HIS A 95 -0.99 -2.77 -3.80
C HIS A 95 -1.08 -1.93 -2.53
N LEU A 96 -2.06 -2.25 -1.68
CA LEU A 96 -2.18 -1.72 -0.32
C LEU A 96 -1.54 -2.71 0.66
N ALA A 97 -0.41 -2.34 1.27
CA ALA A 97 0.25 -3.15 2.29
C ALA A 97 -0.34 -2.88 3.67
N VAL A 98 -0.74 -3.96 4.37
CA VAL A 98 -1.37 -3.89 5.69
C VAL A 98 -0.78 -4.92 6.67
N PRO A 99 -0.66 -4.59 7.97
CA PRO A 99 -0.25 -5.52 9.01
C PRO A 99 -1.13 -6.78 9.07
N ASN A 100 -0.51 -7.95 9.28
CA ASN A 100 -1.22 -9.20 9.56
C ASN A 100 -2.17 -9.11 10.76
N THR A 101 -1.77 -8.39 11.81
CA THR A 101 -2.58 -8.13 13.01
C THR A 101 -3.83 -7.32 12.71
N ILE A 102 -3.78 -6.41 11.73
CA ILE A 102 -4.92 -5.59 11.30
C ILE A 102 -5.78 -6.35 10.30
N TYR A 103 -5.15 -7.08 9.39
CA TYR A 103 -5.85 -7.88 8.39
C TYR A 103 -6.79 -8.89 9.05
N SER A 104 -6.29 -9.65 10.02
CA SER A 104 -7.04 -10.70 10.71
C SER A 104 -8.27 -10.21 11.50
N VAL A 105 -8.27 -8.95 11.95
CA VAL A 105 -9.34 -8.41 12.81
C VAL A 105 -10.25 -7.40 12.14
N PHE A 106 -9.76 -6.64 11.15
CA PHE A 106 -10.51 -5.54 10.53
C PHE A 106 -10.85 -5.83 9.07
N PHE A 107 -9.90 -6.38 8.29
CA PHE A 107 -10.14 -6.69 6.88
C PHE A 107 -11.03 -7.93 6.68
N THR A 108 -11.35 -8.66 7.74
CA THR A 108 -12.31 -9.77 7.75
C THR A 108 -13.77 -9.33 7.86
N TYR A 109 -14.04 -8.06 8.16
CA TYR A 109 -15.43 -7.57 8.22
C TYR A 109 -16.08 -7.58 6.82
N PRO A 110 -17.31 -8.09 6.67
CA PRO A 110 -17.96 -8.23 5.36
C PRO A 110 -18.04 -6.94 4.54
N PHE A 111 -18.26 -5.80 5.22
CA PHE A 111 -18.29 -4.49 4.55
C PHE A 111 -16.92 -4.10 3.98
N ILE A 112 -15.86 -4.32 4.75
CA ILE A 112 -14.48 -4.01 4.33
C ILE A 112 -14.08 -4.91 3.15
N GLN A 113 -14.34 -6.21 3.24
CA GLN A 113 -14.11 -7.15 2.15
C GLN A 113 -14.89 -6.78 0.89
N LYS A 114 -16.16 -6.39 1.04
CA LYS A 114 -16.99 -5.93 -0.09
C LYS A 114 -16.39 -4.68 -0.73
N SER A 115 -15.96 -3.70 0.06
CA SER A 115 -15.34 -2.47 -0.44
C SER A 115 -14.05 -2.77 -1.23
N ILE A 116 -13.16 -3.61 -0.69
CA ILE A 116 -11.92 -4.03 -1.36
C ILE A 116 -12.21 -4.73 -2.67
N LYS A 117 -13.15 -5.68 -2.67
CA LYS A 117 -13.53 -6.45 -3.86
C LYS A 117 -14.14 -5.55 -4.95
N VAL A 118 -15.09 -4.68 -4.59
CA VAL A 118 -15.76 -3.79 -5.56
C VAL A 118 -14.76 -2.82 -6.18
N ASN A 119 -13.83 -2.29 -5.38
CA ASN A 119 -12.82 -1.35 -5.86
C ASN A 119 -11.58 -2.03 -6.44
N GLN A 120 -11.51 -3.37 -6.44
CA GLN A 120 -10.38 -4.16 -6.97
C GLN A 120 -9.05 -3.69 -6.39
N VAL A 121 -8.94 -3.71 -5.06
CA VAL A 121 -7.74 -3.24 -4.33
C VAL A 121 -6.88 -4.45 -3.96
N PRO A 122 -5.74 -4.70 -4.64
CA PRO A 122 -4.83 -5.77 -4.26
C PRO A 122 -4.23 -5.47 -2.88
N ILE A 123 -4.22 -6.47 -2.01
CA ILE A 123 -3.73 -6.37 -0.63
C ILE A 123 -2.45 -7.19 -0.48
N LEU A 124 -1.42 -6.58 0.10
CA LEU A 124 -0.21 -7.23 0.56
C LEU A 124 -0.27 -7.30 2.10
N VAL A 125 -0.30 -8.51 2.66
CA VAL A 125 -0.31 -8.69 4.11
C VAL A 125 1.10 -9.01 4.59
N TYR A 126 1.66 -8.20 5.48
CA TYR A 126 3.01 -8.39 6.01
C TYR A 126 3.01 -8.67 7.52
N ASP A 127 4.02 -9.40 7.98
CA ASP A 127 4.22 -9.69 9.40
C ASP A 127 4.83 -8.48 10.11
N VAL A 128 4.24 -8.03 11.22
CA VAL A 128 4.76 -6.89 12.00
C VAL A 128 5.97 -7.23 12.86
N SER A 129 6.24 -8.52 13.09
CA SER A 129 7.32 -8.99 13.97
C SER A 129 8.62 -9.31 13.23
N GLN A 130 8.55 -9.50 11.91
CA GLN A 130 9.67 -9.90 11.07
C GLN A 130 9.43 -9.42 9.63
N PRO A 131 10.49 -9.08 8.86
CA PRO A 131 10.37 -8.58 7.49
C PRO A 131 9.96 -9.71 6.53
N ARG A 132 8.67 -10.04 6.52
CA ARG A 132 8.10 -11.14 5.73
C ARG A 132 6.73 -10.78 5.18
N ILE A 133 6.53 -11.05 3.89
CA ILE A 133 5.22 -11.03 3.26
C ILE A 133 4.51 -12.34 3.60
N THR A 134 3.31 -12.26 4.15
CA THR A 134 2.53 -13.41 4.57
C THR A 134 1.51 -13.82 3.51
N GLN A 135 0.90 -12.87 2.82
CA GLN A 135 -0.11 -13.12 1.79
C GLN A 135 -0.11 -12.02 0.72
N TRP A 136 -0.43 -12.43 -0.51
CA TRP A 136 -0.83 -11.55 -1.61
C TRP A 136 -2.29 -11.87 -1.97
N ILE A 137 -3.15 -10.87 -2.04
CA ILE A 137 -4.59 -11.03 -2.30
C ILE A 137 -4.95 -10.08 -3.44
N ASN A 138 -5.46 -10.62 -4.53
CA ASN A 138 -5.84 -9.88 -5.74
C ASN A 138 -7.36 -9.79 -5.90
#